data_AF-M3FI55-F1
#
_entry.id   AF-M3FI55-F1
#
_cell.length_a   1.000
_cell.length_b   1.000
_cell.length_c   1.000
_cell.angle_alpha   90.00
_cell.angle_beta   90.00
_cell.angle_gamma   90.00
#
_symmetry.space_group_name_H-M   'P 1'
#
loop_
_entity.id
_entity.type
_entity.pdbx_description
1 polymer ?
#
loop_
_entity_poly.entity_id
_entity_poly.type
_entity_poly.pdbx_seq_one_letter_code
_entity_poly.pdbx_strand_id
1 'polypeptide(L)' 'MSKAVGGSVVRNKVKRRLRHLMRDRVALLPPGSLVVVRALPGAGDADHVQLAQDLDAALGRLLGGGAR' A
#
# COMPACT_ATOMS: atom_id res chain seq x y z
N MET A 1 -5.55 9.28 -4.32
CA MET A 1 -6.39 8.53 -3.35
C MET A 1 -7.82 9.03 -3.45
N SER A 2 -8.78 8.14 -3.73
CA SER A 2 -10.18 8.52 -3.97
C SER A 2 -10.83 9.09 -2.71
N LYS A 3 -11.93 9.84 -2.88
CA LYS A 3 -12.75 10.34 -1.76
C LYS A 3 -13.38 9.20 -0.93
N ALA A 4 -13.56 8.04 -1.54
CA ALA A 4 -14.10 6.83 -0.90
C ALA A 4 -13.18 6.23 0.18
N VAL A 5 -11.91 6.63 0.26
CA VAL A 5 -10.99 6.23 1.35
C VAL A 5 -11.21 7.06 2.62
N GLY A 6 -11.85 8.23 2.50
CA GLY A 6 -12.12 9.15 3.60
C GLY A 6 -11.66 10.59 3.34
N GLY A 7 -11.78 11.44 4.37
CA GLY A 7 -11.37 12.84 4.33
C GLY A 7 -9.87 13.05 4.09
N SER A 8 -9.43 14.30 3.90
CA SER A 8 -8.02 14.63 3.61
C SER A 8 -7.06 14.09 4.68
N VAL A 9 -7.41 14.24 5.95
CA VAL A 9 -6.58 13.77 7.08
C VAL A 9 -6.45 12.26 7.09
N VAL A 10 -7.54 11.52 6.88
CA VAL A 10 -7.55 10.05 6.81
C VAL A 10 -6.67 9.59 5.64
N ARG A 11 -6.86 10.15 4.44
CA ARG A 11 -6.03 9.82 3.26
C ARG A 11 -4.55 10.11 3.47
N ASN A 12 -4.21 11.23 4.11
CA ASN A 12 -2.83 11.59 4.42
C ASN A 12 -2.21 10.67 5.48
N LYS A 13 -2.99 10.25 6.48
CA LYS A 13 -2.59 9.26 7.48
C LYS A 13 -2.28 7.91 6.82
N VAL A 14 -3.18 7.41 5.97
CA VAL A 14 -2.98 6.17 5.21
C VAL A 14 -1.74 6.27 4.32
N LYS A 15 -1.59 7.36 3.54
CA LYS A 15 -0.40 7.60 2.71
C LYS A 15 0.89 7.58 3.53
N ARG A 16 0.89 8.19 4.72
CA ARG A 16 2.06 8.18 5.61
C ARG A 16 2.37 6.78 6.12
N ARG A 17 1.38 6.02 6.58
CA ARG A 17 1.54 4.64 7.05
C ARG A 17 2.09 3.73 5.94
N LEU A 18 1.48 3.77 4.75
CA LEU A 18 1.92 2.98 3.60
C LEU A 18 3.36 3.30 3.19
N ARG A 19 3.77 4.57 3.20
CA ARG A 19 5.18 4.93 2.93
C ARG A 19 6.15 4.38 3.97
N HIS A 20 5.75 4.33 5.24
CA HIS A 20 6.58 3.72 6.27
C HIS A 20 6.74 2.24 6.02
N LEU A 21 5.64 1.52 5.79
CA LEU A 21 5.69 0.08 5.50
C LEU A 21 6.52 -0.24 4.25
N MET A 22 6.38 0.57 3.20
CA MET A 22 7.15 0.42 1.96
C MET A 22 8.65 0.64 2.12
N ARG A 23 9.10 1.42 3.11
CA ARG A 23 10.53 1.67 3.33
C ARG A 23 11.31 0.36 3.49
N ASP A 24 10.76 -0.58 4.25
CA ASP A 24 11.44 -1.84 4.58
C ASP A 24 11.28 -2.88 3.46
N ARG A 25 10.37 -2.63 2.50
CA ARG A 25 9.96 -3.58 1.45
C ARG A 25 10.44 -3.17 0.06
N VAL A 26 10.91 -1.93 -0.12
CA VAL A 26 11.37 -1.43 -1.42
C VAL A 26 12.52 -2.27 -1.98
N ALA A 27 13.34 -2.86 -1.11
CA ALA A 27 14.44 -3.75 -1.49
C ALA A 27 13.98 -5.08 -2.11
N LEU A 28 12.71 -5.47 -1.92
CA LEU A 28 12.11 -6.66 -2.54
C LEU A 28 11.74 -6.43 -4.02
N LEU A 29 11.66 -5.16 -4.45
CA LEU A 29 11.31 -4.82 -5.81
C LEU A 29 12.57 -4.86 -6.71
N PRO A 30 12.48 -5.44 -7.92
CA PRO A 30 13.59 -5.40 -8.87
C PRO A 30 14.03 -3.97 -9.17
N PRO A 31 15.34 -3.71 -9.37
CA PRO A 31 15.84 -2.40 -9.78
C PRO A 31 15.13 -1.89 -11.04
N GLY A 32 14.80 -0.59 -11.06
CA GLY A 32 14.06 0.03 -12.18
C GLY A 32 12.55 -0.14 -12.15
N SER A 33 11.98 -0.81 -11.13
CA SER A 33 10.53 -0.96 -10.99
C SER A 33 9.84 0.35 -10.63
N LEU A 34 8.69 0.62 -11.26
CA LEU A 34 7.76 1.69 -10.89
C LEU A 34 6.49 1.06 -10.31
N VAL A 35 6.27 1.24 -9.01
CA VAL A 35 5.12 0.66 -8.29
C VAL A 35 4.21 1.75 -7.76
N VAL A 36 2.92 1.61 -8.05
CA VAL A 36 1.87 2.51 -7.54
C VAL A 36 1.01 1.75 -6.53
N VAL A 37 1.01 2.24 -5.29
CA VAL A 37 0.12 1.71 -4.24
C VAL A 37 -1.18 2.52 -4.23
N ARG A 38 -2.31 1.85 -4.50
CA ARG A 38 -3.65 2.44 -4.41
C ARG A 38 -4.36 1.95 -3.15
N ALA A 39 -4.72 2.89 -2.27
CA ALA A 39 -5.63 2.59 -1.17
C ALA A 39 -7.07 2.47 -1.71
N LEU A 40 -7.73 1.36 -1.39
CA LEU A 40 -9.12 1.06 -1.72
C LEU A 40 -10.07 1.55 -0.60
N PRO A 41 -11.38 1.65 -0.86
CA PRO A 41 -12.36 1.88 0.21
C PRO A 41 -12.16 0.91 1.37
N GLY A 42 -12.31 1.39 2.62
CA GLY A 42 -12.00 0.62 3.84
C GLY A 42 -10.57 0.81 4.36
N ALA A 43 -9.62 1.24 3.53
CA ALA A 43 -8.24 1.48 3.98
C ALA A 43 -8.11 2.63 5.00
N GLY A 44 -9.11 3.51 5.09
CA GLY A 44 -9.14 4.60 6.07
C GLY A 44 -9.36 4.12 7.51
N ASP A 45 -10.12 3.03 7.67
CA ASP A 45 -10.50 2.44 8.95
C ASP A 45 -9.56 1.32 9.38
N ALA A 46 -8.80 0.76 8.43
CA ALA A 46 -7.78 -0.24 8.69
C ALA A 46 -6.72 0.26 9.69
N ASP A 47 -6.41 -0.60 10.66
CA ASP A 47 -5.30 -0.36 11.57
C ASP A 47 -3.95 -0.59 10.88
N HIS A 48 -2.86 -0.39 11.62
CA HIS A 48 -1.52 -0.52 11.06
C HIS A 48 -1.18 -1.96 10.66
N VAL A 49 -1.66 -2.95 11.42
CA VAL A 49 -1.36 -4.36 11.19
C VAL A 49 -2.09 -4.85 9.94
N GLN A 50 -3.37 -4.49 9.81
CA GLN A 50 -4.18 -4.80 8.64
C GLN A 50 -3.58 -4.19 7.37
N LEU A 51 -3.16 -2.92 7.41
CA LEU A 51 -2.51 -2.27 6.27
C LEU A 51 -1.17 -2.94 5.89
N ALA A 52 -0.43 -3.47 6.87
CA ALA A 52 0.81 -4.19 6.60
C ALA A 52 0.52 -5.54 5.92
N GLN A 53 -0.43 -6.31 6.44
CA GLN A 53 -0.83 -7.60 5.87
C GLN A 53 -1.36 -7.45 4.44
N ASP A 54 -2.25 -6.47 4.21
CA ASP A 54 -2.81 -6.21 2.88
C ASP A 54 -1.72 -5.81 1.88
N LEU A 55 -0.73 -5.04 2.33
CA LEU A 55 0.40 -4.60 1.51
C LEU A 55 1.35 -5.76 1.19
N ASP A 56 1.66 -6.61 2.17
CA ASP A 56 2.49 -7.81 1.98
C ASP A 56 1.83 -8.80 1.03
N ALA A 57 0.52 -9.02 1.17
CA ALA A 57 -0.25 -9.83 0.24
C ALA A 57 -0.24 -9.27 -1.19
N ALA A 58 -0.37 -7.95 -1.34
CA ALA A 58 -0.31 -7.29 -2.65
C ALA A 58 1.10 -7.41 -3.28
N LEU A 59 2.16 -7.23 -2.50
CA LEU A 59 3.54 -7.41 -2.97
C LEU A 59 3.83 -8.87 -3.34
N GLY A 60 3.37 -9.83 -2.54
CA GLY A 60 3.51 -11.25 -2.84
C GLY A 60 2.86 -11.61 -4.18
N ARG A 61 1.68 -11.04 -4.47
CA ARG A 61 1.02 -11.20 -5.79
C ARG A 61 1.82 -10.53 -6.91
N LEU A 62 2.29 -9.29 -6.70
CA LEU A 62 3.08 -8.55 -7.68
C LEU A 62 4.38 -9.28 -8.06
N LEU A 63 5.08 -9.83 -7.08
CA LEU A 63 6.37 -10.51 -7.24
C LEU A 63 6.23 -11.98 -7.66
N GLY A 64 5.16 -12.65 -7.25
CA GLY A 64 4.93 -14.08 -7.51
C GLY A 64 4.28 -14.41 -8.85
N GLY A 65 3.77 -13.42 -9.58
CA GLY A 65 3.13 -13.64 -10.87
C GLY A 65 2.75 -12.31 -11.47
N GLY A 66 3.69 -11.75 -12.23
CA GLY A 66 3.60 -10.43 -12.84
C GLY A 66 2.18 -10.13 -13.32
N ALA A 67 1.69 -8.97 -12.88
CA ALA A 67 0.46 -8.37 -13.34
C ALA A 67 0.34 -8.53 -14.87
N ARG A 68 -0.62 -9.36 -15.29
CA ARG A 68 -1.17 -9.31 -16.64
C ARG A 68 -2.06 -8.08 -16.77
#